data_AF-A0A536S6U7-F1
#
_entry.id   AF-A0A536S6U7-F1
#
_cell.length_a   1.000
_cell.length_b   1.000
_cell.length_c   1.000
_cell.angle_alpha   90.00
_cell.angle_beta   90.00
_cell.angle_gamma   90.00
#
_symmetry.space_group_name_H-M   'P 1'
#
loop_
_entity.id
_entity.type
_entity.pdbx_description
1 polymer ?
#
loop_
_entity_poly.entity_id
_entity_poly.type
_entity_poly.pdbx_seq_one_letter_code
_entity_poly.pdbx_strand_id
1 'polypeptide(L)'
;MTGQFFFTTIAALALSTAGFASLVTALRHEGRWSRVSLWRLRAIVGESLLITVIAVLPLPIYYAVGGYEPLVIRVISAALVLRFALAIWRALAERREWGTRYTVQAVLLLAAQLVAQVANLWLASLALLMFGLLVWLTFPIQLLFAIIRDFQPPVDGA
;
A
#
# COMPACT_ATOMS: atom_id res chain seq x y z
N MET A 1 -23.79 -11.36 9.60
CA MET A 1 -22.50 -11.42 10.34
C MET A 1 -21.27 -11.20 9.44
N THR A 2 -21.45 -10.84 8.17
CA THR A 2 -20.37 -10.62 7.17
C THR A 2 -19.59 -9.30 7.33
N GLY A 3 -20.15 -8.30 8.01
CA GLY A 3 -19.50 -6.98 8.17
C GLY A 3 -18.44 -6.91 9.28
N GLN A 4 -18.63 -7.61 10.41
CA GLN A 4 -17.73 -7.45 11.57
C GLN A 4 -16.30 -7.91 11.27
N PHE A 5 -16.14 -9.07 10.64
CA PHE A 5 -14.83 -9.60 10.24
C PHE A 5 -14.12 -8.68 9.22
N PHE A 6 -14.88 -8.08 8.31
CA PHE A 6 -14.36 -7.12 7.34
C PHE A 6 -13.83 -5.85 8.03
N PHE A 7 -14.63 -5.26 8.92
CA PHE A 7 -14.25 -4.05 9.65
C PHE A 7 -13.09 -4.28 10.62
N THR A 8 -13.03 -5.44 11.29
CA THR A 8 -11.88 -5.77 12.16
C THR A 8 -10.62 -6.03 11.35
N THR A 9 -10.71 -6.68 10.19
CA THR A 9 -9.54 -6.91 9.32
C THR A 9 -8.99 -5.58 8.80
N ILE A 10 -9.87 -4.70 8.31
CA ILE A 10 -9.49 -3.34 7.88
C ILE A 10 -8.88 -2.53 9.03
N ALA A 11 -9.50 -2.57 10.21
CA ALA A 11 -9.00 -1.85 11.37
C ALA A 11 -7.63 -2.38 11.80
N ALA A 12 -7.41 -3.70 11.76
CA ALA A 12 -6.11 -4.31 12.06
C ALA A 12 -5.03 -3.90 11.05
N LEU A 13 -5.38 -3.82 9.75
CA LEU A 13 -4.46 -3.34 8.72
C LEU A 13 -4.07 -1.87 8.93
N ALA A 14 -5.04 -1.00 9.22
CA ALA A 14 -4.81 0.41 9.52
C ALA A 14 -4.00 0.63 10.81
N LEU A 15 -4.24 -0.18 11.84
CA LEU A 15 -3.49 -0.12 13.10
C LEU A 15 -2.03 -0.58 12.90
N SER A 16 -1.82 -1.62 12.09
CA SER A 16 -0.49 -2.13 11.75
C SER A 16 0.34 -1.09 10.99
N THR A 17 -0.23 -0.44 9.96
CA THR A 17 0.45 0.63 9.21
C THR A 17 0.77 1.86 10.06
N ALA A 18 -0.14 2.25 10.97
CA ALA A 18 0.13 3.33 11.93
C ALA A 18 1.27 2.97 12.91
N GLY A 19 1.33 1.72 13.37
CA GLY A 19 2.41 1.20 14.21
C GLY A 19 3.78 1.26 13.53
N PHE A 20 3.85 0.96 12.23
CA PHE A 20 5.10 1.07 11.47
C PHE A 20 5.58 2.52 11.29
N ALA A 21 4.67 3.46 11.01
CA ALA A 21 5.02 4.88 10.93
C ALA A 21 5.60 5.37 12.27
N SER A 22 4.97 4.99 13.38
CA SER A 22 5.41 5.28 14.76
C SER A 22 6.82 4.75 15.06
N LEU A 23 7.09 3.48 14.74
CA LEU A 23 8.39 2.82 14.95
C LEU A 23 9.53 3.51 14.19
N VAL A 24 9.29 3.95 12.96
CA VAL A 24 10.30 4.68 12.18
C VAL A 24 10.57 6.08 12.75
N THR A 25 9.55 6.76 13.28
CA THR A 25 9.78 8.00 14.05
C THR A 25 10.49 7.77 15.39
N ALA A 26 10.27 6.62 16.03
CA ALA A 26 10.85 6.28 17.33
C ALA A 26 12.33 5.86 17.24
N LEU A 27 12.78 5.28 16.12
CA LEU A 27 14.20 4.94 15.86
C LEU A 27 15.12 6.17 15.66
N ARG A 28 14.64 7.38 16.01
CA ARG A 28 15.43 8.60 16.14
C ARG A 28 16.45 8.45 17.29
N HIS A 29 17.65 7.98 16.96
CA HIS A 29 18.82 8.24 17.80
C HIS A 29 19.76 9.23 17.05
N GLU A 30 19.65 10.50 17.45
CA GLU A 30 20.73 11.51 17.46
C GLU A 30 21.37 12.04 16.14
N GLY A 31 20.81 11.78 14.94
CA GLY A 31 21.36 12.32 13.67
C GLY A 31 20.44 13.28 12.90
N ARG A 32 21.00 14.35 12.30
CA ARG A 32 20.32 15.19 11.29
C ARG A 32 19.95 14.31 10.08
N TRP A 33 18.67 14.23 9.74
CA TRP A 33 18.22 13.42 8.60
C TRP A 33 18.78 13.97 7.29
N SER A 34 19.32 13.08 6.46
CA SER A 34 19.61 13.45 5.07
C SER A 34 18.31 13.79 4.32
N ARG A 35 18.39 14.65 3.28
CA ARG A 35 17.21 14.98 2.45
C ARG A 35 16.56 13.75 1.84
N VAL A 36 17.35 12.73 1.52
CA VAL A 36 16.88 11.45 0.96
C VAL A 36 16.11 10.65 1.99
N SER A 37 16.60 10.56 3.23
CA SER A 37 15.93 9.85 4.33
C SER A 37 14.58 10.51 4.65
N LEU A 38 14.49 11.84 4.68
CA LEU A 38 13.23 12.56 4.91
C LEU A 38 12.21 12.32 3.79
N TRP A 39 12.68 12.30 2.54
CA TRP A 39 11.82 12.03 1.40
C TRP A 39 11.25 10.60 1.44
N ARG A 40 12.09 9.60 1.78
CA ARG A 40 11.67 8.20 1.95
C ARG A 40 10.67 8.05 3.10
N LEU A 41 10.92 8.71 4.24
CA LEU A 41 9.98 8.72 5.36
C LEU A 41 8.63 9.31 4.97
N ARG A 42 8.64 10.47 4.29
CA ARG A 42 7.42 11.11 3.79
C ARG A 42 6.66 10.18 2.84
N ALA A 43 7.35 9.42 2.00
CA ALA A 43 6.73 8.45 1.11
C ALA A 43 6.09 7.28 1.88
N ILE A 44 6.77 6.71 2.88
CA ILE A 44 6.20 5.66 3.74
C ILE A 44 4.97 6.17 4.47
N VAL A 45 5.09 7.30 5.18
CA VAL A 45 3.99 7.87 5.95
C VAL A 45 2.83 8.21 5.03
N GLY A 46 3.10 8.80 3.86
CA GLY A 46 2.09 9.12 2.86
C GLY A 46 1.35 7.88 2.35
N GLU A 47 2.06 6.81 2.00
CA GLU A 47 1.43 5.57 1.53
C GLU A 47 0.70 4.82 2.64
N SER A 48 1.26 4.76 3.85
CA SER A 48 0.60 4.17 5.02
C SER A 48 -0.71 4.90 5.35
N LEU A 49 -0.70 6.24 5.33
CA LEU A 49 -1.92 7.04 5.52
C LEU A 49 -2.93 6.83 4.40
N LEU A 50 -2.48 6.78 3.14
CA LEU A 50 -3.34 6.57 1.99
C LEU A 50 -4.02 5.19 2.03
N ILE A 51 -3.27 4.14 2.37
CA ILE A 51 -3.80 2.79 2.60
C ILE A 51 -4.84 2.82 3.71
N THR A 52 -4.55 3.46 4.84
CA THR A 52 -5.49 3.58 5.96
C THR A 52 -6.78 4.29 5.54
N VAL A 53 -6.68 5.41 4.81
CA VAL A 53 -7.86 6.15 4.31
C VAL A 53 -8.69 5.26 3.40
N ILE A 54 -8.08 4.60 2.41
CA ILE A 54 -8.81 3.73 1.48
C ILE A 54 -9.38 2.50 2.20
N ALA A 55 -8.69 1.96 3.19
CA ALA A 55 -9.17 0.82 3.96
C ALA A 55 -10.39 1.20 4.80
N VAL A 56 -10.46 2.41 5.36
CA VAL A 56 -11.60 2.89 6.17
C VAL A 56 -12.78 3.36 5.31
N LEU A 57 -12.52 3.83 4.09
CA LEU A 57 -13.52 4.35 3.14
C LEU A 57 -14.73 3.44 2.82
N PRO A 58 -14.66 2.09 2.85
CA PRO A 58 -15.81 1.24 2.58
C PRO A 58 -16.96 1.49 3.57
N LEU A 59 -16.67 1.81 4.84
CA LEU A 59 -17.69 2.03 5.87
C LEU A 59 -18.58 3.26 5.57
N PRO A 60 -18.04 4.48 5.39
CA PRO A 60 -18.87 5.63 5.06
C PRO A 60 -19.56 5.46 3.70
N ILE A 61 -18.93 4.81 2.70
CA ILE A 61 -19.59 4.54 1.42
C ILE A 61 -20.77 3.59 1.62
N TYR A 62 -20.62 2.51 2.40
CA TYR A 62 -21.69 1.56 2.68
C TYR A 62 -22.94 2.25 3.23
N TYR A 63 -22.77 3.15 4.20
CA TYR A 63 -23.89 3.94 4.71
C TYR A 63 -24.43 4.94 3.71
N ALA A 64 -23.57 5.60 2.92
CA ALA A 64 -24.00 6.55 1.90
C ALA A 64 -24.81 5.91 0.77
N VAL A 65 -24.56 4.63 0.44
CA VAL A 65 -25.28 3.90 -0.61
C VAL A 65 -26.41 3.01 -0.10
N GLY A 66 -26.87 3.24 1.14
CA GLY A 66 -28.00 2.49 1.72
C GLY A 66 -27.72 1.01 1.98
N GLY A 67 -26.46 0.65 2.25
CA GLY A 67 -26.05 -0.72 2.58
C GLY A 67 -25.84 -1.64 1.38
N TYR A 68 -25.77 -1.10 0.16
CA TYR A 68 -25.54 -1.90 -1.04
C TYR A 68 -24.06 -2.30 -1.19
N GLU A 69 -23.66 -3.41 -0.57
CA GLU A 69 -22.28 -3.94 -0.53
C GLU A 69 -21.58 -4.02 -1.91
N PRO A 70 -22.22 -4.49 -3.00
CA PRO A 70 -21.54 -4.61 -4.28
C PRO A 70 -21.04 -3.27 -4.83
N LEU A 71 -21.78 -2.18 -4.63
CA LEU A 71 -21.35 -0.86 -5.07
C LEU A 71 -20.16 -0.36 -4.25
N VAL A 72 -20.12 -0.63 -2.94
CA VAL A 72 -18.95 -0.33 -2.10
C VAL A 72 -17.71 -1.03 -2.66
N ILE A 73 -17.80 -2.33 -2.92
CA ILE A 73 -16.68 -3.11 -3.44
C ILE A 73 -16.21 -2.57 -4.78
N ARG A 74 -17.13 -2.19 -5.68
CA ARG A 74 -16.81 -1.60 -6.98
C ARG A 74 -16.09 -0.26 -6.85
N VAL A 75 -16.56 0.62 -5.97
CA VAL A 75 -15.94 1.92 -5.75
C VAL A 75 -14.52 1.78 -5.22
N ILE A 76 -14.30 0.91 -4.24
CA ILE A 76 -12.95 0.71 -3.68
C ILE A 76 -12.05 -0.01 -4.70
N SER A 77 -12.58 -0.99 -5.44
CA SER A 77 -11.84 -1.65 -6.53
C SER A 77 -11.42 -0.64 -7.60
N ALA A 78 -12.27 0.33 -7.94
CA ALA A 78 -11.93 1.40 -8.89
C ALA A 78 -10.78 2.27 -8.36
N ALA A 79 -10.79 2.60 -7.06
CA ALA A 79 -9.69 3.31 -6.44
C ALA A 79 -8.38 2.50 -6.48
N LEU A 80 -8.44 1.19 -6.26
CA LEU A 80 -7.27 0.30 -6.37
C LEU A 80 -6.75 0.20 -7.80
N VAL A 81 -7.63 0.13 -8.81
CA VAL A 81 -7.24 0.15 -10.24
C VAL A 81 -6.43 1.41 -10.55
N LEU A 82 -6.93 2.59 -10.16
CA LEU A 82 -6.21 3.86 -10.36
C LEU A 82 -4.87 3.86 -9.64
N ARG A 83 -4.83 3.38 -8.39
CA ARG A 83 -3.61 3.33 -7.59
C ARG A 83 -2.55 2.41 -8.19
N PHE A 84 -2.93 1.23 -8.67
CA PHE A 84 -1.99 0.29 -9.30
C PHE A 84 -1.54 0.76 -10.67
N ALA A 85 -2.41 1.41 -11.46
CA ALA A 85 -2.02 2.02 -12.73
C ALA A 85 -0.94 3.09 -12.51
N LEU A 86 -1.14 3.97 -11.52
CA LEU A 86 -0.15 4.97 -11.14
C LEU A 86 1.16 4.35 -10.63
N ALA A 87 1.07 3.25 -9.89
CA ALA A 87 2.25 2.52 -9.40
C ALA A 87 3.09 1.97 -10.56
N ILE A 88 2.44 1.33 -11.53
CA ILE A 88 3.09 0.78 -12.72
C ILE A 88 3.74 1.90 -13.51
N TRP A 89 3.03 3.01 -13.73
CA TRP A 89 3.60 4.18 -14.41
C TRP A 89 4.88 4.65 -13.73
N ARG A 90 4.87 4.85 -12.40
CA ARG A 90 6.04 5.30 -11.65
C ARG A 90 7.19 4.30 -11.74
N ALA A 91 6.91 3.00 -11.56
CA ALA A 91 7.92 1.95 -11.65
C ALA A 91 8.59 1.89 -13.03
N LEU A 92 7.84 2.17 -14.10
CA LEU A 92 8.38 2.25 -15.47
C LEU A 92 9.17 3.54 -15.71
N ALA A 93 8.67 4.68 -15.22
CA ALA A 93 9.34 5.97 -15.35
C ALA A 93 10.69 5.99 -14.62
N GLU A 94 10.74 5.39 -13.43
CA GLU A 94 11.92 5.31 -12.58
C GLU A 94 12.76 4.03 -12.84
N ARG A 95 12.47 3.28 -13.91
CA ARG A 95 13.11 1.98 -14.19
C ARG A 95 14.64 2.00 -14.11
N ARG A 96 15.26 3.12 -14.51
CA ARG A 96 16.73 3.29 -14.48
C ARG A 96 17.29 3.29 -13.06
N GLU A 97 16.52 3.76 -12.09
CA GLU A 97 16.93 3.88 -10.68
C GLU A 97 16.81 2.54 -9.94
N TRP A 98 15.78 1.76 -10.26
CA TRP A 98 15.47 0.51 -9.56
C TRP A 98 16.06 -0.74 -10.21
N GLY A 99 16.48 -0.64 -11.47
CA GLY A 99 17.02 -1.76 -12.24
C GLY A 99 15.94 -2.65 -12.86
N THR A 100 16.24 -3.19 -14.05
CA THR A 100 15.25 -3.88 -14.89
C THR A 100 14.59 -5.09 -14.19
N ARG A 101 15.34 -5.89 -13.43
CA ARG A 101 14.80 -7.09 -12.77
C ARG A 101 13.75 -6.75 -11.71
N TYR A 102 14.02 -5.74 -10.88
CA TYR A 102 13.07 -5.28 -9.87
C TYR A 102 11.84 -4.66 -10.52
N THR A 103 12.03 -3.78 -11.51
CA THR A 103 10.91 -3.16 -12.23
C THR A 103 10.00 -4.21 -12.86
N VAL A 104 10.54 -5.24 -13.51
CA VAL A 104 9.72 -6.29 -14.13
C VAL A 104 8.92 -7.05 -13.08
N GLN A 105 9.53 -7.44 -11.95
CA GLN A 105 8.82 -8.15 -10.88
C GLN A 105 7.69 -7.29 -10.27
N ALA A 106 7.97 -6.02 -9.98
CA ALA A 106 6.99 -5.09 -9.46
C ALA A 106 5.83 -4.88 -10.44
N VAL A 107 6.14 -4.63 -11.72
CA VAL A 107 5.13 -4.40 -12.77
C VAL A 107 4.26 -5.64 -12.98
N LEU A 108 4.83 -6.85 -13.01
CA LEU A 108 4.06 -8.08 -13.18
C LEU A 108 3.05 -8.29 -12.04
N LEU A 109 3.50 -8.14 -10.80
CA LEU A 109 2.65 -8.30 -9.63
C LEU A 109 1.54 -7.24 -9.58
N LEU A 110 1.89 -5.98 -9.88
CA LEU A 110 0.93 -4.88 -9.95
C LEU A 110 -0.05 -5.03 -11.10
N ALA A 111 0.40 -5.48 -12.27
CA ALA A 111 -0.45 -5.68 -13.44
C ALA A 111 -1.45 -6.82 -13.20
N ALA A 112 -1.01 -7.92 -12.58
CA ALA A 112 -1.91 -8.99 -12.18
C ALA A 112 -3.00 -8.49 -11.22
N GLN A 113 -2.63 -7.67 -10.23
CA GLN A 113 -3.62 -7.06 -9.33
C GLN A 113 -4.53 -6.05 -10.02
N LEU A 114 -3.99 -5.22 -10.92
CA LEU A 114 -4.79 -4.28 -11.69
C LEU A 114 -5.86 -5.03 -12.49
N VAL A 115 -5.48 -6.09 -13.20
CA VAL A 115 -6.43 -6.93 -13.96
C VAL A 115 -7.47 -7.56 -13.03
N ALA A 116 -7.04 -8.09 -11.87
CA ALA A 116 -7.96 -8.65 -10.88
C ALA A 116 -8.97 -7.60 -10.36
N GLN A 117 -8.52 -6.37 -10.08
CA GLN A 117 -9.42 -5.30 -9.60
C GLN A 117 -10.34 -4.75 -10.70
N VAL A 118 -9.87 -4.71 -11.96
CA VAL A 118 -10.74 -4.39 -13.11
C VAL A 118 -11.84 -5.44 -13.26
N ALA A 119 -11.49 -6.73 -13.16
CA ALA A 119 -12.49 -7.80 -13.13
C ALA A 119 -13.44 -7.64 -11.92
N ASN A 120 -12.91 -7.21 -10.78
CA ASN A 120 -13.68 -7.00 -9.55
C ASN A 120 -14.71 -5.88 -9.64
N LEU A 121 -14.56 -4.93 -10.57
CA LEU A 121 -15.62 -3.94 -10.88
C LEU A 121 -16.91 -4.59 -11.36
N TRP A 122 -16.82 -5.77 -11.99
CA TRP A 122 -17.97 -6.52 -12.46
C TRP A 122 -18.43 -7.53 -11.41
N LEU A 123 -17.47 -8.31 -10.89
CA LEU A 123 -17.71 -9.43 -9.98
C LEU A 123 -18.14 -8.99 -8.56
N ALA A 124 -17.71 -7.81 -8.12
CA ALA A 124 -17.93 -7.30 -6.76
C ALA A 124 -17.57 -8.33 -5.67
N SER A 125 -16.44 -9.03 -5.84
CA SER A 125 -15.94 -10.02 -4.89
C SER A 125 -15.16 -9.36 -3.75
N LEU A 126 -15.60 -9.64 -2.52
CA LEU A 126 -14.93 -9.17 -1.31
C LEU A 126 -13.53 -9.76 -1.18
N ALA A 127 -13.34 -11.03 -1.52
CA ALA A 127 -12.05 -11.71 -1.41
C ALA A 127 -11.00 -11.06 -2.33
N LEU A 128 -11.38 -10.72 -3.56
CA LEU A 128 -10.50 -10.02 -4.50
C LEU A 128 -10.14 -8.61 -3.99
N LEU A 129 -11.10 -7.91 -3.39
CA LEU A 129 -10.86 -6.61 -2.80
C LEU A 129 -9.84 -6.68 -1.65
N MET A 130 -10.05 -7.62 -0.72
CA MET A 130 -9.15 -7.85 0.41
C MET A 130 -7.74 -8.22 -0.06
N PHE A 131 -7.63 -9.07 -1.08
CA PHE A 131 -6.34 -9.45 -1.64
C PHE A 131 -5.62 -8.24 -2.27
N GLY A 132 -6.34 -7.37 -2.97
CA GLY A 132 -5.78 -6.13 -3.52
C GLY A 132 -5.24 -5.19 -2.43
N LEU A 133 -5.99 -5.01 -1.34
CA LEU A 133 -5.54 -4.21 -0.19
C LEU A 133 -4.29 -4.80 0.48
N LEU A 134 -4.25 -6.13 0.63
CA LEU A 134 -3.08 -6.84 1.17
C LEU A 134 -1.84 -6.70 0.29
N VAL A 135 -2.00 -6.79 -1.03
CA VAL A 135 -0.88 -6.57 -1.94
C VAL A 135 -0.40 -5.11 -1.88
N TRP A 136 -1.31 -4.15 -1.73
CA TRP A 136 -0.88 -2.76 -1.60
C TRP A 136 -0.04 -2.51 -0.33
N LEU A 137 -0.29 -3.24 0.76
CA LEU A 137 0.54 -3.18 1.98
C LEU A 137 1.99 -3.59 1.76
N THR A 138 2.32 -4.31 0.67
CA THR A 138 3.73 -4.63 0.39
C THR A 138 4.55 -3.38 0.04
N PHE A 139 3.92 -2.29 -0.42
CA PHE A 139 4.62 -1.04 -0.75
C PHE A 139 5.30 -0.37 0.46
N PRO A 140 4.57 -0.01 1.54
CA PRO A 140 5.21 0.57 2.72
C PRO A 140 6.23 -0.39 3.35
N ILE A 141 6.01 -1.71 3.27
CA ILE A 141 6.97 -2.72 3.73
C ILE A 141 8.28 -2.66 2.91
N GLN A 142 8.19 -2.60 1.58
CA GLN A 142 9.38 -2.50 0.72
C GLN A 142 10.15 -1.18 0.95
N LEU A 143 9.42 -0.07 1.09
CA LEU A 143 10.04 1.23 1.41
C LEU A 143 10.72 1.21 2.78
N LEU A 144 10.12 0.53 3.77
CA LEU A 144 10.71 0.34 5.10
C LEU A 144 12.02 -0.46 5.02
N PHE A 145 12.04 -1.57 4.28
CA PHE A 145 13.26 -2.36 4.08
C PHE A 145 14.37 -1.56 3.39
N ALA A 146 14.03 -0.69 2.44
CA ALA A 146 14.99 0.20 1.82
C ALA A 146 15.61 1.18 2.82
N ILE A 147 14.81 1.74 3.73
CA ILE A 147 15.30 2.60 4.81
C ILE A 147 16.18 1.81 5.80
N ILE A 148 15.76 0.62 6.24
CA ILE A 148 16.52 -0.20 7.19
C ILE A 148 17.90 -0.54 6.63
N ARG A 149 18.02 -0.83 5.33
CA ARG A 149 19.31 -1.09 4.67
C ARG A 149 20.27 0.11 4.75
N ASP A 150 19.75 1.35 4.71
CA ASP A 150 20.60 2.54 4.86
C ASP A 150 21.16 2.70 6.28
N PHE A 151 20.53 2.07 7.28
CA PHE A 151 20.97 2.09 8.69
C PHE A 151 21.87 0.91 9.06
N GLN A 152 22.06 -0.07 8.17
CA GLN A 152 23.01 -1.14 8.43
C GLN A 152 24.44 -0.58 8.30
N PRO A 153 25.34 -0.85 9.27
CA PRO A 153 26.73 -0.45 9.13
C PRO A 153 27.30 -1.06 7.84
N PRO A 154 28.20 -0.35 7.12
CA PRO A 154 28.89 -0.94 5.98
C PRO A 154 29.50 -2.26 6.44
N VAL A 155 29.24 -3.31 5.68
CA VAL A 155 29.88 -4.60 5.92
C VAL A 155 31.34 -4.36 5.56
N ASP A 156 32.22 -4.28 6.56
CA ASP A 156 33.66 -4.17 6.34
C ASP A 156 34.11 -5.40 5.53
N GLY A 157 34.32 -5.22 4.22
CA GLY A 157 34.85 -6.25 3.33
C GLY A 157 34.24 -6.28 1.93
N ALA A 158 34.67 -5.36 1.06
CA ALA A 158 34.82 -5.58 -0.38
C ALA A 158 35.97 -4.72 -0.91
#